data_AF-A0A133VMK3-F1
#
_entry.id   AF-A0A133VMK3-F1
#
_cell.length_a   1.000
_cell.length_b   1.000
_cell.length_c   1.000
_cell.angle_alpha   90.00
_cell.angle_beta   90.00
_cell.angle_gamma   90.00
#
_symmetry.space_group_name_H-M   'P 1'
#
loop_
_entity.id
_entity.type
_entity.pdbx_description
1 polymer ?
#
loop_
_entity_poly.entity_id
_entity_poly.type
_entity_poly.pdbx_seq_one_letter_code
_entity_poly.pdbx_strand_id
1 'polypeptide(L)'
;MPWEKQRPVCQLYIVLLGIEPKIWRRFQVSSNITLDRLHDVIQVIMGWEDCHLHQFIVGEKFYGMPMDDGPMIGPPMKDESGARLRQIISNEGDRFSYEYDFGDSWEHRLEVEKILPAKEAEETPVCLDGEMACPPEDCGGRFGFSRILQYFENPEEIELEEPVSRMVEGFDPEDFDLEEVNDRLSAFR
;
A
#
# COMPACT_ATOMS: atom_id res chain seq x y z
N MET A 1 16.77 1.18 -22.33
CA MET A 1 15.60 0.43 -22.89
C MET A 1 14.74 1.41 -23.68
N PRO A 2 14.02 1.01 -24.75
CA PRO A 2 13.29 1.95 -25.64
C PRO A 2 12.19 2.82 -24.99
N TRP A 3 11.90 2.64 -23.70
CA TRP A 3 10.91 3.43 -22.94
C TRP A 3 11.50 4.59 -22.11
N GLU A 4 12.83 4.78 -22.06
CA GLU A 4 13.49 5.79 -21.20
C GLU A 4 13.05 7.26 -21.45
N LYS A 5 12.51 7.58 -22.63
CA LYS A 5 12.10 8.95 -22.99
C LYS A 5 10.62 9.25 -22.78
N GLN A 6 9.77 8.27 -22.50
CA GLN A 6 8.30 8.46 -22.57
C GLN A 6 7.60 8.55 -21.21
N ARG A 7 8.33 8.46 -20.07
CA ARG A 7 7.77 8.48 -18.70
C ARG A 7 6.46 7.67 -18.63
N PRO A 8 6.50 6.36 -18.95
CA PRO A 8 5.30 5.55 -19.02
C PRO A 8 4.53 5.55 -17.69
N VAL A 9 3.26 5.24 -17.75
CA VAL A 9 2.42 4.99 -16.58
C VAL A 9 2.45 3.50 -16.27
N CYS A 10 2.57 3.16 -15.00
CA CYS A 10 2.52 1.80 -14.52
C CYS A 10 1.17 1.56 -13.85
N GLN A 11 0.44 0.56 -14.32
CA GLN A 11 -0.70 0.01 -13.59
C GLN A 11 -0.17 -1.03 -12.60
N LEU A 12 -0.44 -0.80 -11.33
CA LEU A 12 -0.03 -1.64 -10.22
C LEU A 12 -1.25 -2.30 -9.60
N TYR A 13 -1.09 -3.57 -9.23
CA TYR A 13 -1.99 -4.28 -8.34
C TYR A 13 -1.30 -4.43 -6.99
N ILE A 14 -1.93 -3.99 -5.91
CA ILE A 14 -1.46 -4.17 -4.53
C ILE A 14 -2.45 -5.05 -3.79
N VAL A 15 -1.94 -6.01 -3.02
CA VAL A 15 -2.74 -6.89 -2.16
C VAL A 15 -2.09 -7.01 -0.79
N LEU A 16 -2.90 -6.90 0.25
CA LEU A 16 -2.48 -7.17 1.63
C LEU A 16 -2.37 -8.69 1.83
N LEU A 17 -1.22 -9.15 2.31
CA LEU A 17 -0.94 -10.58 2.46
C LEU A 17 -1.42 -11.12 3.81
N GLY A 18 -1.92 -12.36 3.79
CA GLY A 18 -2.24 -13.12 5.00
C GLY A 18 -3.62 -12.83 5.59
N ILE A 19 -4.49 -12.13 4.86
CA ILE A 19 -5.87 -11.84 5.21
C ILE A 19 -6.82 -12.39 4.15
N GLU A 20 -7.95 -12.93 4.58
CA GLU A 20 -9.06 -13.36 3.72
C GLU A 20 -10.40 -12.84 4.30
N PRO A 21 -11.33 -12.31 3.49
CA PRO A 21 -11.22 -12.09 2.03
C PRO A 21 -10.09 -11.13 1.64
N LYS A 22 -9.63 -11.22 0.38
CA LYS A 22 -8.50 -10.41 -0.09
C LYS A 22 -8.83 -8.92 -0.06
N ILE A 23 -7.94 -8.15 0.56
CA ILE A 23 -7.95 -6.68 0.48
C ILE A 23 -6.95 -6.26 -0.59
N TRP A 24 -7.44 -5.57 -1.62
CA TRP A 24 -6.61 -5.22 -2.78
C TRP A 24 -7.04 -3.93 -3.46
N ARG A 25 -6.10 -3.30 -4.17
CA ARG A 25 -6.34 -2.13 -5.02
C ARG A 25 -5.63 -2.29 -6.36
N ARG A 26 -6.22 -1.71 -7.40
CA ARG A 26 -5.60 -1.55 -8.71
C ARG A 26 -5.53 -0.06 -9.02
N PHE A 27 -4.34 0.44 -9.30
CA PHE A 27 -4.10 1.87 -9.44
C PHE A 27 -3.01 2.16 -10.48
N GLN A 28 -2.95 3.40 -10.95
CA GLN A 28 -1.98 3.86 -11.94
C GLN A 28 -1.13 4.99 -11.37
N VAL A 29 0.19 4.90 -11.59
CA VAL A 29 1.17 5.92 -11.19
C VAL A 29 2.16 6.18 -12.32
N SER A 30 2.78 7.36 -12.34
CA SER A 30 3.92 7.59 -13.22
C SER A 30 5.07 6.63 -12.86
N SER A 31 5.70 6.00 -13.85
CA SER A 31 6.93 5.22 -13.62
C SER A 31 8.09 6.08 -13.08
N ASN A 32 7.98 7.41 -13.18
CA ASN A 32 8.95 8.34 -12.63
C ASN A 32 8.65 8.71 -11.16
N ILE A 33 7.56 8.23 -10.55
CA ILE A 33 7.28 8.43 -9.12
C ILE A 33 8.45 7.91 -8.28
N THR A 34 8.80 8.66 -7.24
CA THR A 34 9.77 8.23 -6.23
C THR A 34 9.09 7.30 -5.22
N LEU A 35 9.84 6.49 -4.47
CA LEU A 35 9.24 5.48 -3.60
C LEU A 35 8.57 6.10 -2.37
N ASP A 36 9.06 7.22 -1.85
CA ASP A 36 8.36 8.06 -0.84
C ASP A 36 6.97 8.49 -1.34
N ARG A 37 6.88 8.98 -2.58
CA ARG A 37 5.61 9.40 -3.19
C ARG A 37 4.71 8.22 -3.54
N LEU A 38 5.29 7.07 -3.85
CA LEU A 38 4.50 5.84 -4.01
C LEU A 38 3.91 5.40 -2.67
N HIS A 39 4.65 5.55 -1.58
CA HIS A 39 4.16 5.31 -0.23
C HIS A 39 2.96 6.24 0.09
N ASP A 40 3.07 7.55 -0.17
CA ASP A 40 1.93 8.49 0.00
C ASP A 40 0.66 7.99 -0.73
N VAL A 41 0.81 7.52 -1.97
CA VAL A 41 -0.30 6.97 -2.76
C VAL A 41 -0.85 5.69 -2.15
N ILE A 42 0.02 4.79 -1.66
CA ILE A 42 -0.39 3.55 -0.99
C ILE A 42 -1.19 3.87 0.27
N GLN A 43 -0.75 4.82 1.09
CA GLN A 43 -1.45 5.24 2.30
C GLN A 43 -2.88 5.71 1.98
N VAL A 44 -3.05 6.52 0.93
CA VAL A 44 -4.38 6.97 0.50
C VAL A 44 -5.26 5.83 0.02
N ILE A 45 -4.80 4.97 -0.90
CA ILE A 45 -5.64 3.91 -1.47
C ILE A 45 -5.95 2.80 -0.45
N MET A 46 -5.08 2.62 0.54
CA MET A 46 -5.27 1.68 1.65
C MET A 46 -6.02 2.31 2.83
N GLY A 47 -6.34 3.61 2.79
CA GLY A 47 -7.10 4.25 3.86
C GLY A 47 -6.33 4.39 5.19
N TRP A 48 -5.00 4.43 5.14
CA TRP A 48 -4.13 4.59 6.31
C TRP A 48 -3.71 6.04 6.56
N GLU A 49 -3.13 6.27 7.74
CA GLU A 49 -2.85 7.61 8.29
C GLU A 49 -1.37 7.98 8.30
N ASP A 50 -0.49 7.12 7.78
CA ASP A 50 0.96 7.33 7.74
C ASP A 50 1.57 7.63 9.12
N CYS A 51 1.18 6.85 10.12
CA CYS A 51 1.64 7.00 11.50
C CYS A 51 2.81 6.07 11.88
N HIS A 52 3.20 5.15 11.00
CA HIS A 52 4.25 4.16 11.27
C HIS A 52 5.35 4.12 10.20
N LEU A 53 6.47 3.49 10.55
CA LEU A 53 7.55 3.24 9.60
C LEU A 53 7.14 2.24 8.52
N HIS A 54 7.74 2.39 7.34
CA HIS A 54 7.56 1.49 6.21
C HIS A 54 8.86 1.17 5.48
N GLN A 55 8.79 0.18 4.60
CA GLN A 55 9.84 -0.12 3.63
C GLN A 55 9.33 -0.77 2.36
N PHE A 56 10.05 -0.59 1.26
CA PHE A 56 9.93 -1.38 0.04
C PHE A 56 11.05 -2.41 -0.06
N ILE A 57 10.71 -3.62 -0.50
CA ILE A 57 11.65 -4.74 -0.64
C ILE A 57 11.64 -5.23 -2.09
N VAL A 58 12.78 -5.10 -2.77
CA VAL A 58 12.96 -5.46 -4.17
C VAL A 58 14.14 -6.43 -4.29
N GLY A 59 13.84 -7.73 -4.30
CA GLY A 59 14.86 -8.77 -4.16
C GLY A 59 15.57 -8.64 -2.81
N GLU A 60 16.89 -8.43 -2.83
CA GLU A 60 17.70 -8.25 -1.61
C GLU A 60 17.89 -6.77 -1.21
N LYS A 61 17.18 -5.84 -1.88
CA LYS A 61 17.32 -4.39 -1.64
C LYS A 61 16.14 -3.88 -0.83
N PHE A 62 16.46 -3.10 0.20
CA PHE A 62 15.50 -2.44 1.07
C PHE A 62 15.54 -0.93 0.82
N TYR A 63 14.38 -0.31 0.72
CA TYR A 63 14.21 1.13 0.54
C TYR A 63 13.27 1.65 1.62
N GLY A 64 13.59 2.78 2.22
CA GLY A 64 12.74 3.42 3.22
C GLY A 64 13.28 4.80 3.55
N MET A 65 12.68 5.43 4.56
CA MET A 65 13.11 6.74 5.02
C MET A 65 14.60 6.74 5.43
N PRO A 66 15.35 7.82 5.12
CA PRO A 66 16.69 8.00 5.65
C PRO A 66 16.63 8.04 7.18
N MET A 67 17.23 7.05 7.85
CA MET A 67 17.46 7.14 9.30
C MET A 67 18.77 7.87 9.55
N ASP A 68 18.77 8.79 10.52
CA ASP A 68 20.02 9.41 11.00
C ASP A 68 20.98 8.33 11.54
N ASP A 69 22.27 8.67 11.48
CA ASP A 69 23.52 7.93 11.67
C ASP A 69 23.72 7.10 12.96
N GLY A 70 22.65 6.63 13.59
CA GLY A 70 22.68 5.65 14.67
C GLY A 70 23.14 4.26 14.22
N PRO A 71 23.56 3.38 15.16
CA PRO A 71 23.95 2.02 14.83
C PRO A 71 22.75 1.24 14.25
N MET A 72 22.79 1.03 12.92
CA MET A 72 21.78 0.27 12.20
C MET A 72 21.81 -1.20 12.63
N ILE A 73 20.73 -1.67 13.25
CA ILE A 73 20.44 -3.10 13.40
C ILE A 73 19.55 -3.49 12.22
N GLY A 74 20.14 -3.97 11.13
CA GLY A 74 19.38 -4.38 9.94
C GLY A 74 20.21 -4.39 8.65
N PRO A 75 19.62 -4.87 7.54
CA PRO A 75 20.25 -4.78 6.23
C PRO A 75 20.42 -3.32 5.79
N PRO A 76 21.36 -3.02 4.88
CA PRO A 76 21.54 -1.66 4.36
C PRO A 76 20.26 -1.16 3.69
N MET A 77 19.74 -0.03 4.17
CA MET A 77 18.55 0.62 3.61
C MET A 77 18.96 1.73 2.64
N LYS A 78 18.27 1.81 1.50
CA LYS A 78 18.44 2.88 0.51
C LYS A 78 17.39 3.96 0.73
N ASP A 79 17.80 5.20 0.50
CA ASP A 79 16.89 6.35 0.52
C ASP A 79 15.81 6.20 -0.58
N GLU A 80 14.56 6.13 -0.13
CA GLU A 80 13.39 6.00 -1.00
C GLU A 80 13.07 7.27 -1.80
N SER A 81 13.42 8.45 -1.29
CA SER A 81 13.16 9.74 -1.94
C SER A 81 14.01 9.92 -3.21
N GLY A 82 15.16 9.24 -3.25
CA GLY A 82 16.04 9.19 -4.42
C GLY A 82 15.72 8.06 -5.40
N ALA A 83 14.95 7.05 -4.98
CA ALA A 83 14.65 5.86 -5.77
C ALA A 83 13.33 6.03 -6.52
N ARG A 84 13.33 5.79 -7.83
CA ARG A 84 12.12 5.87 -8.67
C ARG A 84 11.60 4.48 -9.02
N LEU A 85 10.29 4.35 -9.18
CA LEU A 85 9.64 3.08 -9.56
C LEU A 85 10.31 2.44 -10.77
N ARG A 86 10.53 3.18 -11.86
CA ARG A 86 11.24 2.71 -13.07
C ARG A 86 12.67 2.18 -12.86
N GLN A 87 13.29 2.44 -11.71
CA GLN A 87 14.62 1.94 -11.38
C GLN A 87 14.55 0.57 -10.68
N ILE A 88 13.38 0.21 -10.14
CA ILE A 88 13.16 -1.05 -9.41
C ILE A 88 12.29 -2.04 -10.18
N ILE A 89 11.54 -1.60 -11.19
CA ILE A 89 10.80 -2.45 -12.12
C ILE A 89 11.31 -2.25 -13.56
N SER A 90 11.12 -3.28 -14.38
CA SER A 90 11.54 -3.33 -15.79
C SER A 90 10.44 -3.84 -16.72
N ASN A 91 9.59 -4.77 -16.27
CA ASN A 91 8.62 -5.48 -17.11
C ASN A 91 7.26 -5.61 -16.42
N GLU A 92 6.22 -5.86 -17.23
CA GLU A 92 4.95 -6.40 -16.74
C GLU A 92 5.19 -7.77 -16.08
N GLY A 93 4.51 -8.02 -14.96
CA GLY A 93 4.69 -9.19 -14.10
C GLY A 93 5.80 -9.05 -13.05
N ASP A 94 6.58 -7.96 -13.06
CA ASP A 94 7.52 -7.68 -11.98
C ASP A 94 6.78 -7.50 -10.65
N ARG A 95 7.35 -8.03 -9.57
CA ARG A 95 6.77 -8.00 -8.23
C ARG A 95 7.77 -7.49 -7.21
N PHE A 96 7.27 -6.77 -6.22
CA PHE A 96 8.03 -6.29 -5.07
C PHE A 96 7.10 -6.20 -3.85
N SER A 97 7.68 -6.08 -2.66
CA SER A 97 6.91 -5.99 -1.42
C SER A 97 6.95 -4.58 -0.85
N TYR A 98 5.89 -4.24 -0.12
CA TYR A 98 5.79 -3.04 0.70
C TYR A 98 5.33 -3.47 2.09
N GLU A 99 6.08 -3.10 3.12
CA GLU A 99 5.73 -3.37 4.51
C GLU A 99 5.45 -2.04 5.20
N TYR A 100 4.30 -1.96 5.87
CA TYR A 100 3.88 -0.82 6.68
C TYR A 100 3.66 -1.26 8.12
N ASP A 101 4.04 -0.39 9.05
CA ASP A 101 4.07 -0.64 10.49
C ASP A 101 4.91 -1.87 10.87
N PHE A 102 6.14 -1.64 11.36
CA PHE A 102 7.01 -2.73 11.80
C PHE A 102 6.55 -3.40 13.10
N GLY A 103 5.57 -2.83 13.81
CA GLY A 103 4.89 -3.47 14.94
C GLY A 103 3.91 -4.53 14.46
N ASP A 104 2.94 -4.12 13.64
CA ASP A 104 1.87 -4.99 13.14
C ASP A 104 2.24 -5.82 11.89
N SER A 105 3.29 -5.40 11.18
CA SER A 105 3.89 -6.00 9.98
C SER A 105 2.88 -6.22 8.85
N TRP A 106 2.29 -5.11 8.37
CA TRP A 106 1.38 -5.13 7.22
C TRP A 106 2.15 -5.32 5.92
N GLU A 107 2.31 -6.58 5.53
CA GLU A 107 3.00 -6.95 4.30
C GLU A 107 2.08 -6.92 3.08
N HIS A 108 2.48 -6.19 2.05
CA HIS A 108 1.82 -6.12 0.76
C HIS A 108 2.70 -6.70 -0.33
N ARG A 109 2.06 -7.26 -1.33
CA ARG A 109 2.68 -7.54 -2.62
C ARG A 109 2.15 -6.56 -3.66
N LEU A 110 3.08 -5.89 -4.34
CA LEU A 110 2.80 -5.12 -5.55
C LEU A 110 3.20 -5.92 -6.79
N GLU A 111 2.39 -5.85 -7.82
CA GLU A 111 2.63 -6.44 -9.14
C GLU A 111 2.40 -5.39 -10.22
N VAL A 112 3.32 -5.32 -11.19
CA VAL A 112 3.17 -4.48 -12.39
C VAL A 112 2.26 -5.20 -13.38
N GLU A 113 0.99 -4.85 -13.43
CA GLU A 113 0.05 -5.47 -14.36
C GLU A 113 0.25 -4.97 -15.79
N LYS A 114 0.49 -3.65 -15.96
CA LYS A 114 0.66 -3.02 -17.29
C LYS A 114 1.66 -1.87 -17.26
N ILE A 115 2.38 -1.68 -18.37
CA ILE A 115 3.21 -0.48 -18.62
C ILE A 115 2.66 0.25 -19.84
N LEU A 116 1.97 1.37 -19.61
CA LEU A 116 1.25 2.12 -20.63
C LEU A 116 2.05 3.34 -21.12
N PRO A 117 1.97 3.70 -22.41
CA PRO A 117 2.44 5.00 -22.88
C PRO A 117 1.68 6.14 -22.16
N ALA A 118 2.38 7.21 -21.75
CA ALA A 118 1.77 8.29 -20.96
C ALA A 118 0.55 8.96 -21.64
N LYS A 119 0.52 8.98 -22.98
CA LYS A 119 -0.60 9.52 -23.79
C LYS A 119 -1.88 8.67 -23.77
N GLU A 120 -1.79 7.42 -23.29
CA GLU A 120 -2.88 6.44 -23.27
C GLU A 120 -3.36 6.14 -21.84
N ALA A 121 -2.78 6.81 -20.85
CA ALA A 121 -3.09 6.62 -19.44
C ALA A 121 -3.99 7.74 -18.90
N GLU A 122 -4.72 7.42 -17.83
CA GLU A 122 -5.48 8.38 -17.05
C GLU A 122 -4.54 9.38 -16.34
N GLU A 123 -5.10 10.47 -15.82
CA GLU A 123 -4.35 11.43 -15.00
C GLU A 123 -3.91 10.76 -13.68
N THR A 124 -2.59 10.53 -13.52
CA THR A 124 -2.04 9.80 -12.37
C THR A 124 -1.67 10.72 -11.20
N PRO A 125 -1.76 10.27 -9.93
CA PRO A 125 -2.21 8.94 -9.53
C PRO A 125 -3.75 8.80 -9.58
N VAL A 126 -4.20 7.60 -9.90
CA VAL A 126 -5.63 7.24 -9.93
C VAL A 126 -5.82 5.80 -9.50
N CYS A 127 -6.81 5.54 -8.65
CA CYS A 127 -7.29 4.21 -8.32
C CYS A 127 -8.35 3.81 -9.35
N LEU A 128 -8.21 2.62 -9.92
CA LEU A 128 -9.10 2.09 -10.95
C LEU A 128 -10.15 1.14 -10.38
N ASP A 129 -9.79 0.43 -9.31
CA ASP A 129 -10.59 -0.65 -8.76
C ASP A 129 -10.04 -1.09 -7.40
N GLY A 130 -10.85 -1.80 -6.61
CA GLY A 130 -10.46 -2.34 -5.33
C GLY A 130 -11.62 -2.98 -4.58
N GLU A 131 -11.31 -3.76 -3.56
CA GLU A 131 -12.31 -4.42 -2.71
C GLU A 131 -11.82 -4.49 -1.27
N MET A 132 -12.78 -4.48 -0.34
CA MET A 132 -12.61 -4.58 1.12
C MET A 132 -11.89 -3.39 1.75
N ALA A 133 -12.27 -3.05 2.98
CA ALA A 133 -11.57 -2.06 3.79
C ALA A 133 -10.24 -2.64 4.29
N CYS A 134 -9.22 -1.79 4.40
CA CYS A 134 -7.97 -2.18 5.06
C CYS A 134 -8.13 -2.26 6.58
N PRO A 135 -7.23 -2.98 7.27
CA PRO A 135 -7.21 -3.00 8.73
C PRO A 135 -7.08 -1.58 9.30
N PRO A 136 -7.85 -1.22 10.35
CA PRO A 136 -7.62 0.01 11.09
C PRO A 136 -6.20 0.07 11.64
N GLU A 137 -5.67 1.29 11.80
CA GLU A 137 -4.37 1.53 12.44
C GLU A 137 -4.35 0.93 13.86
N ASP A 138 -3.17 0.44 14.28
CA ASP A 138 -2.94 -0.15 15.61
C ASP A 138 -3.90 -1.29 16.01
N CYS A 139 -4.54 -1.96 15.05
CA CYS A 139 -5.51 -3.02 15.38
C CYS A 139 -4.86 -4.31 15.91
N GLY A 140 -3.52 -4.38 16.01
CA GLY A 140 -2.78 -5.50 16.59
C GLY A 140 -2.41 -6.55 15.56
N GLY A 141 -2.09 -6.09 14.35
CA GLY A 141 -1.64 -6.91 13.23
C GLY A 141 -2.67 -7.92 12.77
N ARG A 142 -2.20 -8.91 12.02
CA ARG A 142 -3.06 -9.93 11.41
C ARG A 142 -3.99 -10.63 12.40
N PHE A 143 -3.52 -10.89 13.63
CA PHE A 143 -4.32 -11.56 14.65
C PHE A 143 -5.44 -10.67 15.18
N GLY A 144 -5.14 -9.41 15.46
CA GLY A 144 -6.14 -8.44 15.90
C GLY A 144 -7.19 -8.19 14.83
N PHE A 145 -6.77 -7.97 13.57
CA PHE A 145 -7.71 -7.79 12.48
C PHE A 145 -8.54 -9.04 12.18
N SER A 146 -7.98 -10.25 12.27
CA SER A 146 -8.76 -11.48 12.10
C SER A 146 -9.87 -11.60 13.15
N ARG A 147 -9.63 -11.14 14.39
CA ARG A 147 -10.65 -11.09 15.44
C ARG A 147 -11.74 -10.07 15.12
N ILE A 148 -11.37 -8.92 14.54
CA ILE A 148 -12.33 -7.92 14.05
C ILE A 148 -13.22 -8.52 12.95
N LEU A 149 -12.64 -9.20 11.95
CA LEU A 149 -13.41 -9.85 10.89
C LEU A 149 -14.38 -10.90 11.45
N GLN A 150 -13.93 -11.72 12.40
CA GLN A 150 -14.81 -12.70 13.07
C GLN A 150 -15.95 -12.05 13.84
N TYR A 151 -15.73 -10.87 14.43
CA TYR A 151 -16.78 -10.09 15.08
C TYR A 151 -17.84 -9.61 14.08
N PHE A 152 -17.45 -9.12 12.91
CA PHE A 152 -18.41 -8.70 11.89
C PHE A 152 -19.18 -9.88 11.27
N GLU A 153 -18.55 -11.06 11.18
CA GLU A 153 -19.22 -12.28 10.73
C GLU A 153 -20.21 -12.83 11.77
N ASN A 154 -19.84 -12.82 13.06
CA ASN A 154 -20.62 -13.42 14.15
C ASN A 154 -20.59 -12.55 15.43
N PRO A 155 -21.27 -11.39 15.45
CA PRO A 155 -21.16 -10.41 16.54
C PRO A 155 -21.72 -10.90 17.88
N GLU A 156 -22.55 -11.95 17.89
CA GLU A 156 -23.07 -12.56 19.12
C GLU A 156 -22.07 -13.50 19.81
N GLU A 157 -21.05 -14.00 19.09
CA GLU A 157 -20.08 -14.98 19.59
C GLU A 157 -18.74 -14.36 20.00
N ILE A 158 -18.40 -13.22 19.42
CA ILE A 158 -17.13 -12.53 19.64
C ILE A 158 -17.38 -11.26 20.44
N GLU A 159 -16.79 -11.19 21.63
CA GLU A 159 -16.70 -9.94 22.38
C GLU A 159 -15.37 -9.25 22.08
N LEU A 160 -15.45 -7.99 21.61
CA LEU A 160 -14.29 -7.13 21.43
C LEU A 160 -14.00 -6.36 22.73
N GLU A 161 -12.73 -6.26 23.09
CA GLU A 161 -12.31 -5.46 24.24
C GLU A 161 -12.41 -3.96 23.94
N GLU A 162 -12.51 -3.13 24.99
CA GLU A 162 -12.92 -1.72 24.90
C GLU A 162 -11.91 -0.68 24.37
N PRO A 163 -10.71 -1.00 23.82
CA PRO A 163 -10.18 -0.11 22.79
C PRO A 163 -10.62 -0.55 21.38
N VAL A 164 -10.69 -1.86 21.12
CA VAL A 164 -10.97 -2.43 19.81
C VAL A 164 -12.42 -2.19 19.39
N SER A 165 -13.38 -2.36 20.32
CA SER A 165 -14.80 -2.07 20.10
C SER A 165 -15.02 -0.64 19.57
N ARG A 166 -14.35 0.35 20.17
CA ARG A 166 -14.42 1.76 19.74
C ARG A 166 -13.71 2.03 18.43
N MET A 167 -12.57 1.37 18.22
CA MET A 167 -11.79 1.46 16.98
C MET A 167 -12.62 1.06 15.75
N VAL A 168 -13.50 0.07 15.91
CA VAL A 168 -14.34 -0.43 14.80
C VAL A 168 -15.73 0.22 14.74
N GLU A 169 -15.98 1.27 15.54
CA GLU A 169 -17.23 2.03 15.42
C GLU A 169 -17.33 2.70 14.05
N GLY A 170 -18.35 2.33 13.27
CA GLY A 170 -18.54 2.84 11.91
C GLY A 170 -17.61 2.21 10.86
N PHE A 171 -16.79 1.24 11.25
CA PHE A 171 -16.01 0.43 10.30
C PHE A 171 -16.91 -0.62 9.65
N ASP A 172 -16.78 -0.79 8.34
CA ASP A 172 -17.38 -1.89 7.58
C ASP A 172 -16.26 -2.60 6.81
N PRO A 173 -15.97 -3.89 7.10
CA PRO A 173 -14.91 -4.63 6.41
C PRO A 173 -15.09 -4.72 4.89
N GLU A 174 -16.33 -4.65 4.38
CA GLU A 174 -16.63 -4.76 2.95
C GLU A 174 -16.54 -3.41 2.24
N ASP A 175 -16.43 -2.30 2.98
CA ASP A 175 -16.50 -0.96 2.41
C ASP A 175 -15.23 -0.58 1.64
N PHE A 176 -15.44 -0.06 0.43
CA PHE A 176 -14.41 0.53 -0.40
C PHE A 176 -15.04 1.52 -1.38
N ASP A 177 -14.88 2.82 -1.10
CA ASP A 177 -15.36 3.89 -1.97
C ASP A 177 -14.26 4.35 -2.94
N LEU A 178 -14.42 3.96 -4.22
CA LEU A 178 -13.49 4.32 -5.29
C LEU A 178 -13.51 5.82 -5.61
N GLU A 179 -14.64 6.49 -5.45
CA GLU A 179 -14.78 7.93 -5.72
C GLU A 179 -14.07 8.73 -4.63
N GLU A 180 -14.30 8.39 -3.35
CA GLU A 180 -13.61 9.02 -2.22
C GLU A 180 -12.09 8.88 -2.31
N VAL A 181 -11.61 7.67 -2.63
CA VAL A 181 -10.17 7.42 -2.81
C VAL A 181 -9.59 8.30 -3.92
N ASN A 182 -10.28 8.44 -5.04
CA ASN A 182 -9.80 9.25 -6.15
C ASN A 182 -9.87 10.75 -5.89
N ASP A 183 -10.86 11.20 -5.12
CA ASP A 183 -10.93 12.58 -4.63
C ASP A 183 -9.73 12.91 -3.75
N ARG A 184 -9.35 12.01 -2.84
CA ARG A 184 -8.14 12.16 -2.02
C ARG A 184 -6.86 12.13 -2.86
N LEU A 185 -6.78 11.24 -3.86
CA LEU A 185 -5.63 11.15 -4.77
C LEU A 185 -5.44 12.41 -5.64
N SER A 186 -6.48 13.21 -5.86
CA SER A 186 -6.38 14.44 -6.65
C SER A 186 -5.38 15.45 -6.08
N ALA A 187 -5.10 15.39 -4.77
CA ALA A 187 -4.09 16.22 -4.10
C ALA A 187 -2.64 15.89 -4.53
N PHE A 188 -2.42 14.78 -5.23
CA PHE A 188 -1.12 14.26 -5.64
C PHE A 188 -0.86 14.36 -7.15
N ARG A 189 -1.77 15.01 -7.91
CA ARG A 189 -1.65 15.21 -9.35
C ARG A 189 -0.74 16.39 -9.72
#